data_AF-A0AA39P3P8-F1
#
_entry.id   AF-A0AA39P3P8-F1
#
_cell.length_a   1.000
_cell.length_b   1.000
_cell.length_c   1.000
_cell.angle_alpha   90.00
_cell.angle_beta   90.00
_cell.angle_gamma   90.00
#
_symmetry.space_group_name_H-M   'P 1'
#
loop_
_entity.id
_entity.type
_entity.pdbx_description
1 polymer ?
#
loop_
_entity_poly.entity_id
_entity_poly.type
_entity_poly.pdbx_seq_one_letter_code
_entity_poly.pdbx_strand_id
1 'polypeptide(L)'
;MKDLTGCKSPRKCFQKAKSLLDSLPPKWDPRSHQAEAHELASSDDLDDANVFKPHRVTQGPVTNSFRIFVEGEECNDVYHPKNRQPTQEEITVVYTDGSAVKCGTEEATAGAGVFYGENDVRNRSIRLPNEVGRTNQVSETVGAKTVAEDTPANDALELISDSRHVLDGLNGRFTKWEDEGYFLISNSHVTEATIARFRARTALTKLQWVKGHSGDPGNDGADRLARAATEKEVPDLIDLTIPPALKMRGAKLAALTQATAYEIVRKIKMQADSYQTRLDRNDTNRNTTLALAAASERTGTEVTREELWTSIRKKDFNRSARFFLWMTLHDGYVVGRHWKHINGCEDRIECRWCGTEESMDHILTQCDAPGQKEVWGMARTLWRQKTKTDLVITKGLIMSCGIQPPSVRGNRTKKGTERFHRILISESAHLIWKMRNDRVINNKDNYTMREIEQRWLHAMNRRMRLDCLLSDQQKFARKAIKKFLVLTTWQGALLNESSLQDDWTKDSGVLVGIVK
;
A
#
# COMPACT_ATOMS: atom_id res chain seq x y z
N MET A 1 -5.22 39.04 -49.67
CA MET A 1 -5.06 37.61 -50.04
C MET A 1 -4.90 37.39 -51.54
N LYS A 2 -5.76 37.93 -52.41
CA LYS A 2 -5.60 37.76 -53.87
C LYS A 2 -4.24 38.27 -54.38
N ASP A 3 -3.81 39.43 -53.88
CA ASP A 3 -2.55 40.07 -54.28
C ASP A 3 -1.31 39.55 -53.52
N LEU A 4 -1.51 38.75 -52.45
CA LEU A 4 -0.45 38.23 -51.58
C LEU A 4 -0.12 36.75 -51.82
N THR A 5 -1.09 35.94 -52.26
CA THR A 5 -0.90 34.47 -52.44
C THR A 5 -1.26 33.96 -53.84
N GLY A 6 -1.68 34.83 -54.77
CA GLY A 6 -2.06 34.44 -56.13
C GLY A 6 -3.31 33.57 -56.22
N CYS A 7 -4.14 33.53 -55.17
CA CYS A 7 -5.32 32.66 -55.12
C CYS A 7 -6.38 33.06 -56.15
N LYS A 8 -6.74 32.13 -57.04
CA LYS A 8 -7.75 32.34 -58.10
C LYS A 8 -9.19 32.48 -57.58
N SER A 9 -9.49 32.06 -56.35
CA SER A 9 -10.85 32.09 -55.78
C SER A 9 -10.85 32.28 -54.26
N PRO A 10 -10.38 33.44 -53.76
CA PRO A 10 -10.19 33.69 -52.34
C PRO A 10 -11.47 33.56 -51.50
N ARG A 11 -12.64 33.90 -52.08
CA ARG A 11 -13.94 33.73 -51.41
C ARG A 11 -14.29 32.27 -51.14
N LYS A 12 -14.00 31.35 -52.07
CA LYS A 12 -14.23 29.91 -51.89
C LYS A 12 -13.28 29.34 -50.84
N CYS A 13 -12.01 29.76 -50.85
CA CYS A 13 -11.04 29.39 -49.80
C CYS A 13 -11.50 29.85 -48.42
N PHE A 14 -11.97 31.10 -48.29
CA PHE A 14 -12.52 31.61 -47.02
C PHE A 14 -13.74 30.81 -46.55
N GLN A 15 -14.70 30.53 -47.44
CA GLN A 15 -15.89 29.74 -47.10
C GLN A 15 -15.51 28.32 -46.65
N LYS A 16 -14.53 27.69 -47.29
CA LYS A 16 -14.03 26.36 -46.88
C LYS A 16 -13.31 26.41 -45.54
N ALA A 17 -12.47 27.42 -45.30
CA ALA A 17 -11.81 27.62 -44.01
C ALA A 17 -12.83 27.87 -42.89
N LYS A 18 -13.84 28.70 -43.13
CA LYS A 18 -14.95 28.91 -42.20
C LYS A 18 -15.69 27.61 -41.89
N SER A 19 -16.06 26.84 -42.92
CA SER A 19 -16.72 25.54 -42.75
C SER A 19 -15.86 24.53 -41.97
N LEU A 20 -14.53 24.55 -42.14
CA LEU A 20 -13.63 23.72 -41.35
C LEU A 20 -13.60 24.17 -39.88
N LEU A 21 -13.47 25.47 -39.62
CA LEU A 21 -13.50 26.01 -38.25
C LEU A 21 -14.85 25.75 -37.57
N ASP A 22 -15.97 25.90 -38.28
CA ASP A 22 -17.33 25.62 -37.78
C ASP A 22 -17.57 24.13 -37.49
N SER A 23 -16.73 23.22 -38.01
CA SER A 23 -16.77 21.79 -37.69
C SER A 23 -15.92 21.40 -36.48
N LEU A 24 -15.10 22.31 -35.97
CA LEU A 24 -14.27 22.05 -34.79
C LEU A 24 -15.14 22.13 -33.53
N PRO A 25 -14.99 21.17 -32.59
CA PRO A 25 -15.62 21.29 -31.29
C PRO A 25 -15.08 22.52 -30.52
N PRO A 26 -15.82 23.07 -29.54
CA PRO A 26 -15.44 24.30 -28.83
C PRO A 26 -14.00 24.29 -28.28
N LYS A 27 -13.55 23.13 -27.78
CA LYS A 27 -12.20 22.88 -27.27
C LYS A 27 -11.07 23.02 -28.29
N TRP A 28 -11.37 22.78 -29.56
CA TRP A 28 -10.40 22.82 -30.66
C TRP A 28 -10.58 24.04 -31.55
N ASP A 29 -11.64 24.82 -31.34
CA ASP A 29 -11.90 26.03 -32.12
C ASP A 29 -10.91 27.14 -31.69
N PRO A 30 -10.00 27.59 -32.58
CA PRO A 30 -9.05 28.66 -32.27
C PRO A 30 -9.72 30.03 -32.10
N ARG A 31 -11.02 30.15 -32.43
CA ARG A 31 -11.82 31.37 -32.21
C ARG A 31 -12.40 31.43 -30.80
N SER A 32 -12.50 30.29 -30.11
CA SER A 32 -12.93 30.23 -28.72
C SER A 32 -11.87 30.90 -27.84
N HIS A 33 -12.31 31.56 -26.77
CA HIS A 33 -11.38 32.05 -25.75
C HIS A 33 -10.67 30.86 -25.10
N GLN A 34 -9.43 30.61 -25.51
CA GLN A 34 -8.54 29.69 -24.81
C GLN A 34 -7.99 30.45 -23.62
N ALA A 35 -8.22 29.96 -22.40
CA ALA A 35 -7.66 30.61 -21.20
C ALA A 35 -6.13 30.61 -21.34
N GLU A 36 -5.55 31.76 -21.71
CA GLU A 36 -4.11 31.91 -21.81
C GLU A 36 -3.50 31.83 -20.42
N ALA A 37 -2.31 31.23 -20.32
CA ALA A 37 -1.57 31.09 -19.07
C ALA A 37 -1.24 32.43 -18.37
N HIS A 38 -1.43 33.56 -19.07
CA HIS A 38 -1.08 34.91 -18.61
C HIS A 38 -2.23 35.71 -17.99
N GLU A 39 -3.47 35.22 -17.99
CA GLU A 39 -4.61 36.02 -17.48
C GLU A 39 -4.83 35.95 -15.96
N LEU A 40 -4.04 35.16 -15.23
CA LEU A 40 -4.10 35.10 -13.76
C LEU A 40 -2.88 35.81 -13.16
N ALA A 41 -3.06 37.11 -12.94
CA ALA A 41 -2.24 38.02 -12.15
C ALA A 41 -0.74 38.07 -12.52
N SER A 42 -0.40 38.95 -13.46
CA SER A 42 0.85 39.71 -13.34
C SER A 42 0.73 40.65 -12.14
N SER A 43 1.09 40.17 -10.96
CA SER A 43 1.53 41.04 -9.86
C SER A 43 2.94 40.60 -9.52
N ASP A 44 3.93 41.27 -10.10
CA ASP A 44 5.36 41.02 -9.91
C ASP A 44 5.85 41.22 -8.45
N ASP A 45 4.94 41.46 -7.50
CA ASP A 45 5.22 41.80 -6.09
C ASP A 45 4.67 40.78 -5.05
N LEU A 46 4.10 39.63 -5.47
CA LEU A 46 3.69 38.58 -4.54
C LEU A 46 4.68 37.41 -4.56
N ASP A 47 5.04 36.90 -3.38
CA ASP A 47 5.90 35.73 -3.20
C ASP A 47 5.22 34.51 -3.88
N ASP A 48 5.57 34.28 -5.15
CA ASP A 48 4.93 33.38 -6.12
C ASP A 48 4.86 31.91 -5.66
N ALA A 49 5.57 31.60 -4.57
CA ALA A 49 5.64 30.29 -3.94
C ALA A 49 4.39 29.88 -3.18
N ASN A 50 3.39 30.74 -2.93
CA ASN A 50 2.22 30.43 -2.09
C ASN A 50 0.87 30.70 -2.79
N VAL A 51 0.85 30.68 -4.12
CA VAL A 51 -0.36 30.93 -4.91
C VAL A 51 -0.76 29.68 -5.67
N PHE A 52 -2.04 29.30 -5.60
CA PHE A 52 -2.56 28.22 -6.42
C PHE A 52 -2.57 28.64 -7.89
N LYS A 53 -1.85 27.90 -8.73
CA LYS A 53 -1.79 28.15 -10.17
C LYS A 53 -2.64 27.13 -10.94
N PRO A 54 -3.82 27.51 -11.48
CA PRO A 54 -4.72 26.59 -12.18
C PRO A 54 -4.19 26.28 -13.60
N HIS A 55 -3.04 25.63 -13.69
CA HIS A 55 -2.45 25.23 -14.98
C HIS A 55 -3.35 24.22 -15.67
N ARG A 56 -3.82 24.55 -16.89
CA ARG A 56 -4.50 23.61 -17.79
C ARG A 56 -3.76 23.38 -19.10
N VAL A 57 -2.86 24.30 -19.46
CA VAL A 57 -2.17 24.26 -20.75
C VAL A 57 -0.95 23.35 -20.65
N THR A 58 -0.98 22.26 -21.41
CA THR A 58 0.20 21.46 -21.66
C THR A 58 1.14 22.28 -22.55
N GLN A 59 2.09 22.98 -21.94
CA GLN A 59 3.17 23.61 -22.69
C GLN A 59 4.24 22.58 -23.08
N GLY A 60 4.94 22.84 -24.18
CA GLY A 60 6.04 22.00 -24.65
C GLY A 60 5.64 21.01 -25.76
N PRO A 61 6.40 19.91 -25.93
CA PRO A 61 6.24 19.00 -27.06
C PRO A 61 4.90 18.26 -27.03
N VAL A 62 4.42 17.86 -28.21
CA VAL A 62 3.19 17.05 -28.38
C VAL A 62 3.19 15.76 -27.54
N THR A 63 4.36 15.25 -27.19
CA THR A 63 4.54 14.11 -26.28
C THR A 63 3.90 14.33 -24.91
N ASN A 64 3.81 15.57 -24.44
CA ASN A 64 3.19 15.92 -23.16
C ASN A 64 1.66 15.82 -23.20
N SER A 65 1.06 15.71 -24.39
CA SER A 65 -0.39 15.63 -24.58
C SER A 65 -0.93 14.20 -24.61
N PHE A 66 -0.07 13.20 -24.85
CA PHE A 66 -0.52 11.80 -24.86
C PHE A 66 -0.74 11.27 -23.46
N ARG A 67 -1.92 10.70 -23.23
CA ARG A 67 -2.29 10.05 -21.97
C ARG A 67 -2.81 8.65 -22.24
N ILE A 68 -2.50 7.73 -21.34
CA ILE A 68 -2.92 6.33 -21.39
C ILE A 68 -3.74 5.98 -20.14
N PHE A 69 -4.40 4.81 -20.13
CA PHE A 69 -5.37 4.43 -19.09
C PHE A 69 -6.55 5.41 -19.01
N VAL A 70 -7.03 5.88 -20.16
CA VAL A 70 -8.18 6.79 -20.25
C VAL A 70 -9.47 5.98 -20.27
N GLU A 71 -10.42 6.33 -19.41
CA GLU A 71 -11.76 5.72 -19.35
C GLU A 71 -12.86 6.79 -19.50
N GLY A 72 -14.05 6.38 -19.97
CA GLY A 72 -15.24 7.23 -20.13
C GLY A 72 -15.31 8.03 -21.43
N GLU A 73 -16.40 8.79 -21.61
CA GLU A 73 -16.70 9.54 -22.86
C GLU A 73 -15.89 10.82 -23.02
N GLU A 74 -15.45 11.15 -24.24
CA GLU A 74 -14.69 12.37 -24.52
C GLU A 74 -15.46 13.65 -24.17
N CYS A 75 -14.79 14.61 -23.53
CA CYS A 75 -15.33 15.95 -23.32
C CYS A 75 -14.65 16.95 -24.27
N ASN A 76 -15.46 17.51 -25.16
CA ASN A 76 -15.08 18.49 -26.18
C ASN A 76 -15.43 19.93 -25.79
N ASP A 77 -15.88 20.13 -24.55
CA ASP A 77 -16.21 21.44 -24.00
C ASP A 77 -14.98 22.09 -23.34
N VAL A 78 -14.90 23.41 -23.44
CA VAL A 78 -13.97 24.22 -22.64
C VAL A 78 -14.71 24.65 -21.39
N TYR A 79 -14.07 24.46 -20.23
CA TYR A 79 -14.60 25.04 -19.01
C TYR A 79 -14.46 26.56 -19.08
N HIS A 80 -15.59 27.25 -19.19
CA HIS A 80 -15.66 28.70 -19.10
C HIS A 80 -16.15 29.07 -17.70
N PRO A 81 -15.32 29.72 -16.88
CA PRO A 81 -15.80 30.24 -15.61
C PRO A 81 -16.83 31.34 -15.86
N LYS A 82 -17.96 31.26 -15.15
CA LYS A 82 -19.03 32.27 -15.23
C LYS A 82 -18.67 33.47 -14.34
N ASN A 83 -18.98 34.69 -14.79
CA ASN A 83 -18.82 35.96 -14.04
C ASN A 83 -17.41 36.20 -13.48
N ARG A 84 -16.52 36.84 -14.26
CA ARG A 84 -15.14 37.16 -13.83
C ARG A 84 -15.02 38.38 -12.92
N GLN A 85 -16.06 39.20 -12.78
CA GLN A 85 -16.01 40.40 -11.93
C GLN A 85 -16.16 40.00 -10.46
N PRO A 86 -15.26 40.39 -9.55
CA PRO A 86 -15.37 40.08 -8.13
C PRO A 86 -16.71 40.55 -7.55
N THR A 87 -17.27 39.80 -6.61
CA THR A 87 -18.42 40.28 -5.83
C THR A 87 -18.01 41.20 -4.69
N GLN A 88 -16.76 41.09 -4.24
CA GLN A 88 -16.14 41.96 -3.24
C GLN A 88 -14.65 42.20 -3.54
N GLU A 89 -14.11 43.32 -3.02
CA GLU A 89 -12.71 43.71 -3.22
C GLU A 89 -11.75 43.08 -2.19
N GLU A 90 -12.24 42.73 -1.00
CA GLU A 90 -11.43 42.16 0.07
C GLU A 90 -11.15 40.66 -0.12
N ILE A 91 -9.97 40.22 0.33
CA ILE A 91 -9.58 38.81 0.31
C ILE A 91 -10.36 38.07 1.39
N THR A 92 -11.07 37.02 1.02
CA THR A 92 -11.74 36.12 1.97
C THR A 92 -10.70 35.23 2.63
N VAL A 93 -10.45 35.42 3.92
CA VAL A 93 -9.52 34.59 4.71
C VAL A 93 -10.30 33.45 5.38
N VAL A 94 -9.87 32.20 5.17
CA VAL A 94 -10.58 31.03 5.67
C VAL A 94 -9.60 30.00 6.24
N TYR A 95 -9.88 29.52 7.45
CA TYR A 95 -9.09 28.49 8.12
C TYR A 95 -9.74 27.12 7.94
N THR A 96 -8.93 26.09 7.69
CA THR A 96 -9.40 24.71 7.59
C THR A 96 -8.53 23.74 8.37
N ASP A 97 -9.17 22.77 9.00
CA ASP A 97 -8.53 21.66 9.70
C ASP A 97 -9.34 20.36 9.49
N GLY A 98 -8.70 19.23 9.70
CA GLY A 98 -9.30 17.91 9.66
C GLY A 98 -9.01 17.12 10.93
N SER A 99 -10.01 16.39 11.38
CA SER A 99 -9.89 15.46 12.51
C SER A 99 -10.33 14.07 12.10
N ALA A 100 -9.67 13.06 12.66
CA ALA A 100 -10.08 11.66 12.57
C ALA A 100 -9.81 10.92 13.88
N VAL A 101 -10.83 10.27 14.42
CA VAL A 101 -10.78 9.50 15.67
C VAL A 101 -10.87 8.01 15.35
N LYS A 102 -10.14 7.17 16.10
CA LYS A 102 -10.08 5.70 15.91
C LYS A 102 -9.73 5.27 14.47
N CYS A 103 -8.93 6.06 13.76
CA CYS A 103 -8.53 5.80 12.38
C CYS A 103 -8.01 4.36 12.19
N GLY A 104 -8.55 3.66 11.19
CA GLY A 104 -8.19 2.27 10.87
C GLY A 104 -9.08 1.21 11.53
N THR A 105 -10.13 1.60 12.26
CA THR A 105 -11.15 0.68 12.78
C THR A 105 -12.52 0.91 12.14
N GLU A 106 -13.45 -0.05 12.34
CA GLU A 106 -14.85 0.09 11.91
C GLU A 106 -15.61 1.21 12.64
N GLU A 107 -15.07 1.70 13.75
CA GLU A 107 -15.62 2.79 14.55
C GLU A 107 -15.02 4.17 14.21
N ALA A 108 -14.12 4.26 13.23
CA ALA A 108 -13.43 5.50 12.90
C ALA A 108 -14.40 6.65 12.55
N THR A 109 -14.20 7.84 13.11
CA THR A 109 -15.00 9.01 12.76
C THR A 109 -14.09 10.06 12.16
N ALA A 110 -14.56 10.79 11.16
CA ALA A 110 -13.77 11.79 10.46
C ALA A 110 -14.61 13.05 10.20
N GLY A 111 -14.00 14.21 10.36
CA GLY A 111 -14.68 15.49 10.28
C GLY A 111 -13.75 16.61 9.82
N ALA A 112 -14.27 17.54 9.03
CA ALA A 112 -13.58 18.73 8.57
C ALA A 112 -14.18 19.98 9.22
N GLY A 113 -13.33 20.95 9.55
CA GLY A 113 -13.72 22.26 10.04
C GLY A 113 -13.37 23.35 9.03
N VAL A 114 -14.31 24.27 8.80
CA VAL A 114 -14.13 25.47 7.97
C VAL A 114 -14.52 26.68 8.80
N PHE A 115 -13.57 27.59 9.02
CA PHE A 115 -13.73 28.72 9.94
C PHE A 115 -13.40 30.04 9.26
N TYR A 116 -14.38 30.94 9.17
CA TYR A 116 -14.28 32.29 8.63
C TYR A 116 -14.08 33.35 9.74
N GLY A 117 -14.47 33.03 10.98
CA GLY A 117 -14.38 33.94 12.12
C GLY A 117 -15.35 33.53 13.24
N GLU A 118 -15.19 34.11 14.42
CA GLU A 118 -16.07 33.80 15.56
C GLU A 118 -17.52 34.21 15.25
N ASN A 119 -18.48 33.30 15.48
CA ASN A 119 -19.90 33.48 15.17
C ASN A 119 -20.24 33.77 13.69
N ASP A 120 -19.32 33.54 12.76
CA ASP A 120 -19.62 33.67 11.32
C ASP A 120 -20.57 32.55 10.87
N VAL A 121 -21.68 32.91 10.22
CA VAL A 121 -22.71 31.97 9.75
C VAL A 121 -22.21 31.02 8.65
N ARG A 122 -21.10 31.36 8.00
CA ARG A 122 -20.44 30.52 6.98
C ARG A 122 -19.56 29.44 7.59
N ASN A 123 -19.33 29.45 8.91
CA ASN A 123 -18.57 28.39 9.58
C ASN A 123 -19.25 27.04 9.37
N ARG A 124 -18.44 26.02 9.05
CA ARG A 124 -18.95 24.66 8.83
C ARG A 124 -18.19 23.64 9.65
N SER A 125 -18.95 22.78 10.29
CA SER A 125 -18.49 21.52 10.85
C SER A 125 -19.06 20.43 9.95
N ILE A 126 -18.20 19.61 9.32
CA ILE A 126 -18.60 18.69 8.24
C ILE A 126 -18.19 17.27 8.62
N ARG A 127 -19.17 16.40 8.88
CA ARG A 127 -18.95 14.98 9.16
C ARG A 127 -18.79 14.22 7.85
N LEU A 128 -17.69 13.46 7.71
CA LEU A 128 -17.44 12.68 6.51
C LEU A 128 -18.23 11.34 6.55
N PRO A 129 -18.89 10.96 5.44
CA PRO A 129 -19.37 9.60 5.22
C PRO A 129 -18.20 8.60 5.17
N ASN A 130 -18.47 7.34 5.55
CA ASN A 130 -17.45 6.30 5.58
C ASN A 130 -16.88 6.00 4.17
N GLU A 131 -17.69 6.16 3.14
CA GLU A 131 -17.38 5.91 1.73
C GLU A 131 -16.39 6.92 1.16
N VAL A 132 -16.35 8.14 1.73
CA VAL A 132 -15.42 9.20 1.31
C VAL A 132 -14.02 8.93 1.86
N GLY A 133 -13.93 8.40 3.08
CA GLY A 133 -12.69 8.04 3.76
C GLY A 133 -12.65 8.53 5.21
N ARG A 134 -11.88 7.84 6.06
CA ARG A 134 -11.88 8.01 7.52
C ARG A 134 -10.52 8.40 8.09
N THR A 135 -9.75 9.17 7.32
CA THR A 135 -8.38 9.56 7.69
C THR A 135 -8.27 11.07 7.82
N ASN A 136 -7.32 11.56 8.63
CA ASN A 136 -7.11 13.00 8.82
C ASN A 136 -6.90 13.74 7.50
N GLN A 137 -6.09 13.17 6.61
CA GLN A 137 -5.78 13.75 5.31
C GLN A 137 -7.02 13.91 4.42
N VAL A 138 -7.98 12.98 4.50
CA VAL A 138 -9.25 13.10 3.77
C VAL A 138 -10.09 14.23 4.35
N SER A 139 -10.17 14.33 5.69
CA SER A 139 -10.86 15.43 6.37
C SER A 139 -10.28 16.79 5.97
N GLU A 140 -8.96 16.96 6.05
CA GLU A 140 -8.26 18.20 5.65
C GLU A 140 -8.56 18.55 4.19
N THR A 141 -8.52 17.56 3.29
CA THR A 141 -8.78 17.76 1.86
C THR A 141 -10.24 18.16 1.58
N VAL A 142 -11.20 17.55 2.29
CA VAL A 142 -12.61 17.93 2.22
C VAL A 142 -12.82 19.36 2.71
N GLY A 143 -12.17 19.77 3.80
CA GLY A 143 -12.23 21.14 4.30
C GLY A 143 -11.81 22.15 3.23
N ALA A 144 -10.64 21.93 2.60
CA ALA A 144 -10.16 22.80 1.53
C ALA A 144 -11.07 22.79 0.29
N LYS A 145 -11.61 21.62 -0.10
CA LYS A 145 -12.61 21.53 -1.17
C LYS A 145 -13.83 22.39 -0.87
N THR A 146 -14.36 22.29 0.35
CA THR A 146 -15.54 23.03 0.76
C THR A 146 -15.29 24.53 0.73
N VAL A 147 -14.11 25.00 1.16
CA VAL A 147 -13.74 26.42 1.02
C VAL A 147 -13.76 26.88 -0.44
N ALA A 148 -13.25 26.08 -1.36
CA ALA A 148 -13.27 26.40 -2.79
C ALA A 148 -14.68 26.42 -3.39
N GLU A 149 -15.65 25.71 -2.79
CA GLU A 149 -17.06 25.68 -3.20
C GLU A 149 -17.88 26.82 -2.58
N ASP A 150 -17.64 27.12 -1.31
CA ASP A 150 -18.41 28.11 -0.54
C ASP A 150 -17.96 29.55 -0.84
N THR A 151 -16.69 29.74 -1.23
CA THR A 151 -16.18 31.05 -1.65
C THR A 151 -16.50 31.29 -3.12
N PRO A 152 -17.16 32.41 -3.48
CA PRO A 152 -17.42 32.74 -4.88
C PRO A 152 -16.16 32.64 -5.74
N ALA A 153 -16.28 32.06 -6.94
CA ALA A 153 -15.14 31.74 -7.81
C ALA A 153 -14.33 32.98 -8.24
N ASN A 154 -14.97 34.14 -8.23
CA ASN A 154 -14.50 35.46 -8.63
C ASN A 154 -13.98 36.32 -7.47
N ASP A 155 -14.09 35.85 -6.22
CA ASP A 155 -13.54 36.56 -5.06
C ASP A 155 -12.17 36.01 -4.68
N ALA A 156 -11.24 36.88 -4.29
CA ALA A 156 -9.93 36.46 -3.81
C ALA A 156 -10.07 35.65 -2.52
N LEU A 157 -9.30 34.55 -2.41
CA LEU A 157 -9.30 33.61 -1.29
C LEU A 157 -7.91 33.51 -0.70
N GLU A 158 -7.82 33.47 0.63
CA GLU A 158 -6.64 33.03 1.37
C GLU A 158 -7.02 31.82 2.22
N LEU A 159 -6.54 30.65 1.81
CA LEU A 159 -6.74 29.39 2.52
C LEU A 159 -5.61 29.18 3.53
N ILE A 160 -5.98 29.12 4.81
CA ILE A 160 -5.06 28.90 5.92
C ILE A 160 -5.27 27.50 6.50
N SER A 161 -4.21 26.69 6.62
CA SER A 161 -4.30 25.35 7.19
C SER A 161 -2.97 24.90 7.78
N ASP A 162 -3.01 23.99 8.76
CA ASP A 162 -1.81 23.30 9.24
C ASP A 162 -1.45 22.04 8.40
N SER A 163 -2.34 21.63 7.49
CA SER A 163 -2.11 20.51 6.57
C SER A 163 -1.13 20.85 5.45
N ARG A 164 0.14 20.45 5.65
CA ARG A 164 1.11 20.44 4.56
C ARG A 164 0.70 19.53 3.40
N HIS A 165 -0.09 18.49 3.66
CA HIS A 165 -0.53 17.60 2.60
C HIS A 165 -1.39 18.33 1.57
N VAL A 166 -2.38 19.09 2.06
CA VAL A 166 -3.27 19.89 1.22
C VAL A 166 -2.51 21.05 0.59
N LEU A 167 -1.76 21.83 1.37
CA LEU A 167 -1.09 23.02 0.87
C LEU A 167 0.04 22.69 -0.12
N ASP A 168 0.91 21.72 0.16
CA ASP A 168 1.91 21.26 -0.83
C ASP A 168 1.23 20.68 -2.08
N GLY A 169 0.09 20.01 -1.87
CA GLY A 169 -0.78 19.48 -2.91
C GLY A 169 -1.17 20.55 -3.90
N LEU A 170 -1.87 21.59 -3.40
CA LEU A 170 -2.34 22.74 -4.17
C LEU A 170 -1.19 23.60 -4.72
N ASN A 171 -0.07 23.69 -4.01
CA ASN A 171 1.10 24.47 -4.41
C ASN A 171 2.00 23.76 -5.45
N GLY A 172 1.46 22.81 -6.22
CA GLY A 172 2.10 22.25 -7.40
C GLY A 172 2.42 20.76 -7.34
N ARG A 173 2.40 20.10 -6.17
CA ARG A 173 2.55 18.63 -6.10
C ARG A 173 1.43 17.92 -6.87
N PHE A 174 0.26 18.54 -6.98
CA PHE A 174 -0.85 18.03 -7.79
C PHE A 174 -0.46 17.76 -9.24
N THR A 175 0.48 18.51 -9.82
CA THR A 175 0.92 18.30 -11.21
C THR A 175 1.45 16.89 -11.42
N LYS A 176 2.20 16.35 -10.44
CA LYS A 176 2.69 14.98 -10.49
C LYS A 176 1.55 13.97 -10.38
N TRP A 177 0.60 14.20 -9.47
CA TRP A 177 -0.56 13.30 -9.30
C TRP A 177 -1.40 13.26 -10.56
N GLU A 178 -1.60 14.41 -11.19
CA GLU A 178 -2.24 14.50 -12.49
C GLU A 178 -1.46 13.75 -13.53
N ASP A 179 -0.17 14.00 -13.69
CA ASP A 179 0.66 13.32 -14.67
C ASP A 179 0.65 11.80 -14.50
N GLU A 180 0.53 11.30 -13.28
CA GLU A 180 0.35 9.88 -12.97
C GLU A 180 -1.12 9.41 -13.05
N GLY A 181 -2.05 10.27 -13.45
CA GLY A 181 -3.48 9.98 -13.63
C GLY A 181 -4.23 9.69 -12.32
N TYR A 182 -3.68 10.13 -11.18
CA TYR A 182 -4.17 9.88 -9.83
C TYR A 182 -4.24 8.40 -9.40
N PHE A 183 -3.82 7.45 -10.25
CA PHE A 183 -3.90 6.00 -9.97
C PHE A 183 -3.09 5.55 -8.74
N LEU A 184 -2.03 6.27 -8.40
CA LEU A 184 -1.08 5.88 -7.36
C LEU A 184 -1.32 6.54 -6.01
N ILE A 185 -2.24 7.51 -5.93
CA ILE A 185 -2.60 8.16 -4.67
C ILE A 185 -3.79 7.47 -4.00
N SER A 186 -3.78 7.42 -2.67
CA SER A 186 -4.94 6.97 -1.89
C SER A 186 -6.00 8.07 -1.87
N ASN A 187 -7.28 7.68 -1.84
CA ASN A 187 -8.42 8.63 -1.84
C ASN A 187 -8.39 9.61 -3.03
N SER A 188 -7.95 9.11 -4.20
CA SER A 188 -7.75 9.88 -5.42
C SER A 188 -8.98 10.70 -5.83
N HIS A 189 -10.18 10.16 -5.60
CA HIS A 189 -11.46 10.80 -5.91
C HIS A 189 -11.66 12.12 -5.16
N VAL A 190 -11.25 12.19 -3.89
CA VAL A 190 -11.36 13.41 -3.08
C VAL A 190 -10.34 14.45 -3.54
N THR A 191 -9.10 14.03 -3.77
CA THR A 191 -8.03 14.91 -4.26
C THR A 191 -8.36 15.48 -5.65
N GLU A 192 -8.80 14.64 -6.58
CA GLU A 192 -9.16 15.04 -7.94
C GLU A 192 -10.32 16.05 -7.93
N ALA A 193 -11.37 15.80 -7.12
CA ALA A 193 -12.49 16.72 -6.98
C ALA A 193 -12.04 18.06 -6.38
N THR A 194 -11.19 18.04 -5.37
CA THR A 194 -10.65 19.25 -4.72
C THR A 194 -9.89 20.13 -5.72
N ILE A 195 -8.93 19.54 -6.45
CA ILE A 195 -8.16 20.27 -7.47
C ILE A 195 -9.07 20.83 -8.56
N ALA A 196 -10.12 20.09 -8.95
CA ALA A 196 -11.10 20.58 -9.91
C ALA A 196 -11.88 21.78 -9.38
N ARG A 197 -12.25 21.83 -8.09
CA ARG A 197 -12.92 23.00 -7.50
C ARG A 197 -12.00 24.21 -7.46
N PHE A 198 -10.73 24.05 -7.07
CA PHE A 198 -9.77 25.15 -7.13
C PHE A 198 -9.53 25.65 -8.56
N ARG A 199 -9.52 24.76 -9.56
CA ARG A 199 -9.42 25.13 -10.99
C ARG A 199 -10.65 25.84 -11.54
N ALA A 200 -11.81 25.66 -10.93
CA ALA A 200 -13.02 26.36 -11.32
C ALA A 200 -12.99 27.84 -10.92
N ARG A 201 -12.12 28.22 -9.97
CA ARG A 201 -11.95 29.59 -9.48
C ARG A 201 -11.22 30.46 -10.50
N THR A 202 -11.62 31.71 -10.61
CA THR A 202 -11.02 32.74 -11.49
C THR A 202 -10.22 33.78 -10.75
N ALA A 203 -10.44 33.95 -9.46
CA ALA A 203 -9.72 34.93 -8.66
C ALA A 203 -8.52 34.30 -7.94
N LEU A 204 -7.64 35.17 -7.46
CA LEU A 204 -6.43 34.79 -6.73
C LEU A 204 -6.77 33.86 -5.56
N THR A 205 -6.00 32.79 -5.41
CA THR A 205 -6.07 31.89 -4.26
C THR A 205 -4.70 31.78 -3.62
N LYS A 206 -4.53 32.43 -2.47
CA LYS A 206 -3.33 32.35 -1.62
C LYS A 206 -3.43 31.15 -0.68
N LEU A 207 -2.28 30.56 -0.38
CA LEU A 207 -2.12 29.38 0.45
C LEU A 207 -1.18 29.74 1.60
N GLN A 208 -1.66 29.66 2.84
CA GLN A 208 -0.86 29.97 4.01
C GLN A 208 -0.80 28.78 4.96
N TRP A 209 0.41 28.34 5.25
CA TRP A 209 0.63 27.32 6.29
C TRP A 209 0.73 27.97 7.67
N VAL A 210 0.01 27.40 8.63
CA VAL A 210 0.15 27.72 10.05
C VAL A 210 0.60 26.50 10.83
N LYS A 211 1.23 26.72 11.98
CA LYS A 211 1.64 25.60 12.83
C LYS A 211 0.44 25.12 13.64
N GLY A 212 0.10 23.83 13.51
CA GLY A 212 -0.94 23.22 14.34
C GLY A 212 -0.64 23.37 15.84
N HIS A 213 -1.68 23.63 16.63
CA HIS A 213 -1.64 23.83 18.08
C HIS A 213 -0.67 24.93 18.55
N SER A 214 -0.49 26.00 17.77
CA SER A 214 0.34 27.15 18.16
C SER A 214 -0.42 28.27 18.87
N GLY A 215 -1.71 28.11 19.14
CA GLY A 215 -2.57 29.15 19.71
C GLY A 215 -3.02 30.20 18.69
N ASP A 216 -3.05 29.86 17.39
CA ASP A 216 -3.65 30.71 16.36
C ASP A 216 -5.19 30.62 16.48
N PRO A 217 -5.90 31.72 16.79
CA PRO A 217 -7.34 31.66 17.05
C PRO A 217 -8.17 31.12 15.88
N GLY A 218 -7.74 31.35 14.64
CA GLY A 218 -8.44 30.88 13.45
C GLY A 218 -8.26 29.38 13.25
N ASN A 219 -7.04 28.89 13.38
CA ASN A 219 -6.74 27.46 13.31
C ASN A 219 -7.40 26.69 14.47
N ASP A 220 -7.38 27.25 15.68
CA ASP A 220 -8.05 26.65 16.84
C ASP A 220 -9.58 26.63 16.66
N GLY A 221 -10.15 27.63 15.96
CA GLY A 221 -11.55 27.63 15.52
C GLY A 221 -11.85 26.49 14.54
N ALA A 222 -10.99 26.28 13.54
CA ALA A 222 -11.13 25.19 12.57
C ALA A 222 -10.99 23.79 13.23
N ASP A 223 -10.00 23.58 14.11
CA ASP A 223 -9.81 22.34 14.89
C ASP A 223 -11.05 22.02 15.73
N ARG A 224 -11.62 23.04 16.40
CA ARG A 224 -12.85 22.91 17.20
C ARG A 224 -14.02 22.42 16.33
N LEU A 225 -14.21 23.00 15.15
CA LEU A 225 -15.26 22.60 14.22
C LEU A 225 -15.02 21.21 13.64
N ALA A 226 -13.77 20.84 13.36
CA ALA A 226 -13.39 19.52 12.87
C ALA A 226 -13.65 18.43 13.92
N ARG A 227 -13.34 18.69 15.20
CA ARG A 227 -13.66 17.78 16.31
C ARG A 227 -15.16 17.64 16.53
N ALA A 228 -15.89 18.76 16.56
CA ALA A 228 -17.35 18.72 16.65
C ALA A 228 -17.96 17.90 15.51
N ALA A 229 -17.37 17.95 14.31
CA ALA A 229 -17.82 17.14 13.18
C ALA A 229 -17.67 15.64 13.48
N THR A 230 -16.58 15.20 14.12
CA THR A 230 -16.37 13.79 14.49
C THR A 230 -17.33 13.26 15.56
N GLU A 231 -18.13 14.13 16.17
CA GLU A 231 -19.13 13.79 17.18
C GLU A 231 -20.56 13.73 16.60
N LYS A 232 -20.79 14.27 15.40
CA LYS A 232 -22.09 14.17 14.73
C LYS A 232 -22.48 12.71 14.45
N GLU A 233 -23.74 12.37 14.72
CA GLU A 233 -24.29 11.04 14.41
C GLU A 233 -24.48 10.83 12.91
N VAL A 234 -25.02 11.83 12.21
CA VAL A 234 -25.36 11.75 10.79
C VAL A 234 -24.23 12.38 9.96
N PRO A 235 -23.71 11.68 8.93
CA PRO A 235 -22.72 12.25 8.03
C PRO A 235 -23.33 13.31 7.10
N ASP A 236 -22.55 14.35 6.80
CA ASP A 236 -22.92 15.38 5.84
C ASP A 236 -22.73 14.86 4.41
N LEU A 237 -23.53 15.37 3.47
CA LEU A 237 -23.38 15.02 2.05
C LEU A 237 -22.15 15.71 1.46
N ILE A 238 -21.27 14.92 0.84
CA ILE A 238 -20.06 15.42 0.16
C ILE A 238 -20.16 15.13 -1.33
N ASP A 239 -20.41 16.17 -2.12
CA ASP A 239 -20.42 16.06 -3.59
C ASP A 239 -18.99 15.98 -4.14
N LEU A 240 -18.61 14.81 -4.66
CA LEU A 240 -17.32 14.59 -5.32
C LEU A 240 -17.43 14.57 -6.84
N THR A 241 -18.55 15.02 -7.42
CA THR A 241 -18.72 15.07 -8.87
C THR A 241 -17.81 16.12 -9.49
N ILE A 242 -17.13 15.73 -10.57
CA ILE A 242 -16.19 16.59 -11.29
C ILE A 242 -16.81 16.94 -12.63
N PRO A 243 -16.97 18.24 -12.96
CA PRO A 243 -17.41 18.65 -14.29
C PRO A 243 -16.52 18.00 -15.37
N PRO A 244 -17.07 17.37 -16.42
CA PRO A 244 -16.29 16.69 -17.44
C PRO A 244 -15.21 17.58 -18.06
N ALA A 245 -15.52 18.87 -18.22
CA ALA A 245 -14.61 19.88 -18.75
C ALA A 245 -13.45 20.24 -17.81
N LEU A 246 -13.43 19.80 -16.55
CA LEU A 246 -12.34 19.98 -15.57
C LEU A 246 -11.62 18.66 -15.22
N LYS A 247 -12.19 17.52 -15.60
CA LYS A 247 -11.66 16.19 -15.29
C LYS A 247 -10.42 15.87 -16.13
N MET A 248 -9.28 15.65 -15.46
CA MET A 248 -8.05 15.20 -16.12
C MET A 248 -7.98 13.67 -16.14
N ARG A 249 -7.92 13.08 -17.33
CA ARG A 249 -8.03 11.62 -17.49
C ARG A 249 -6.72 10.97 -17.89
N GLY A 250 -6.47 9.79 -17.34
CA GLY A 250 -5.33 8.97 -17.68
C GLY A 250 -3.99 9.54 -17.20
N ALA A 251 -2.95 8.73 -17.31
CA ALA A 251 -1.59 9.11 -16.97
C ALA A 251 -0.86 9.65 -18.21
N LYS A 252 -0.16 10.77 -18.07
CA LYS A 252 0.67 11.39 -19.11
C LYS A 252 1.81 10.42 -19.47
N LEU A 253 1.85 10.01 -20.73
CA LEU A 253 2.79 9.00 -21.21
C LEU A 253 4.25 9.41 -20.98
N ALA A 254 4.57 10.68 -21.22
CA ALA A 254 5.92 11.22 -21.03
C ALA A 254 6.39 11.26 -19.56
N ALA A 255 5.47 11.21 -18.59
CA ALA A 255 5.79 11.23 -17.16
C ALA A 255 5.88 9.82 -16.54
N LEU A 256 5.44 8.79 -17.25
CA LEU A 256 5.42 7.43 -16.74
C LEU A 256 6.80 6.76 -16.85
N THR A 257 7.17 6.03 -15.80
CA THR A 257 8.24 5.05 -15.83
C THR A 257 7.65 3.66 -16.07
N GLN A 258 8.45 2.69 -16.50
CA GLN A 258 7.99 1.30 -16.59
C GLN A 258 7.46 0.79 -15.23
N ALA A 259 8.08 1.19 -14.13
CA ALA A 259 7.67 0.78 -12.79
C ALA A 259 6.29 1.36 -12.42
N THR A 260 6.07 2.65 -12.65
CA THR A 260 4.77 3.29 -12.36
C THR A 260 3.67 2.76 -13.29
N ALA A 261 3.96 2.59 -14.59
CA ALA A 261 3.00 1.98 -15.52
C ALA A 261 2.61 0.55 -15.10
N TYR A 262 3.58 -0.28 -14.68
CA TYR A 262 3.30 -1.64 -14.20
C TYR A 262 2.48 -1.64 -12.91
N GLU A 263 2.75 -0.72 -11.99
CA GLU A 263 1.98 -0.56 -10.76
C GLU A 263 0.52 -0.17 -11.05
N ILE A 264 0.30 0.78 -11.96
CA ILE A 264 -1.04 1.19 -12.41
C ILE A 264 -1.79 0.01 -13.03
N VAL A 265 -1.16 -0.70 -13.99
CA VAL A 265 -1.76 -1.90 -14.61
C VAL A 265 -2.12 -2.96 -13.57
N ARG A 266 -1.26 -3.16 -12.57
CA ARG A 266 -1.56 -4.09 -11.48
C ARG A 266 -2.76 -3.65 -10.65
N LYS A 267 -2.85 -2.36 -10.28
CA LYS A 267 -4.01 -1.84 -9.53
C LYS A 267 -5.31 -2.03 -10.33
N ILE A 268 -5.32 -1.64 -11.60
CA ILE A 268 -6.47 -1.81 -12.49
C ILE A 268 -6.86 -3.30 -12.59
N LYS A 269 -5.89 -4.18 -12.87
CA LYS A 269 -6.14 -5.63 -12.93
C LYS A 269 -6.65 -6.18 -11.61
N MET A 270 -6.15 -5.69 -10.49
CA MET A 270 -6.59 -6.12 -9.17
C MET A 270 -8.02 -5.70 -8.87
N GLN A 271 -8.51 -4.58 -9.41
CA GLN A 271 -9.88 -4.11 -9.23
C GLN A 271 -10.88 -4.78 -10.16
N ALA A 272 -10.43 -5.40 -11.26
CA ALA A 272 -11.32 -6.08 -12.19
C ALA A 272 -12.04 -7.27 -11.54
N ASP A 273 -13.37 -7.38 -11.75
CA ASP A 273 -14.20 -8.46 -11.20
C ASP A 273 -13.62 -9.84 -11.51
N SER A 274 -13.16 -10.05 -12.74
CA SER A 274 -12.56 -11.33 -13.15
C SER A 274 -11.31 -11.73 -12.34
N TYR A 275 -10.57 -10.76 -11.81
CA TYR A 275 -9.44 -11.00 -10.93
C TYR A 275 -9.90 -11.24 -9.50
N GLN A 276 -10.88 -10.47 -9.01
CA GLN A 276 -11.50 -10.69 -7.69
C GLN A 276 -12.12 -12.09 -7.58
N THR A 277 -12.85 -12.54 -8.60
CA THR A 277 -13.37 -13.92 -8.67
C THR A 277 -12.25 -14.97 -8.66
N ARG A 278 -11.12 -14.71 -9.34
CA ARG A 278 -9.97 -15.64 -9.34
C ARG A 278 -9.20 -15.68 -8.01
N LEU A 279 -9.30 -14.61 -7.20
CA LEU A 279 -8.75 -14.57 -5.85
C LEU A 279 -9.59 -15.39 -4.88
N ASP A 280 -10.89 -15.56 -5.14
CA ASP A 280 -11.79 -16.36 -4.32
C ASP A 280 -11.57 -17.86 -4.53
N ARG A 281 -10.44 -18.34 -3.99
CA ARG A 281 -10.08 -19.75 -3.99
C ARG A 281 -10.45 -20.35 -2.65
N ASN A 282 -11.49 -21.18 -2.62
CA ASN A 282 -11.95 -21.88 -1.43
C ASN A 282 -10.81 -22.52 -0.62
N ASP A 283 -9.86 -23.16 -1.29
CA ASP A 283 -8.72 -23.80 -0.62
C ASP A 283 -7.75 -22.79 0.03
N THR A 284 -7.47 -21.67 -0.65
CA THR A 284 -6.67 -20.57 -0.08
C THR A 284 -7.38 -19.93 1.10
N ASN A 285 -8.70 -19.72 1.00
CA ASN A 285 -9.51 -19.18 2.08
C ASN A 285 -9.51 -20.10 3.30
N ARG A 286 -9.74 -21.41 3.11
CA ARG A 286 -9.69 -22.41 4.19
C ARG A 286 -8.33 -22.41 4.90
N ASN A 287 -7.23 -22.44 4.15
CA ASN A 287 -5.89 -22.42 4.73
C ASN A 287 -5.59 -21.08 5.45
N THR A 288 -6.04 -19.95 4.88
CA THR A 288 -5.90 -18.64 5.50
C THR A 288 -6.67 -18.58 6.82
N THR A 289 -7.93 -19.02 6.85
CA THR A 289 -8.74 -19.07 8.08
C THR A 289 -8.08 -19.93 9.16
N LEU A 290 -7.57 -21.12 8.80
CA LEU A 290 -6.85 -21.99 9.73
C LEU A 290 -5.58 -21.32 10.28
N ALA A 291 -4.81 -20.64 9.42
CA ALA A 291 -3.61 -19.91 9.82
C ALA A 291 -3.92 -18.74 10.76
N LEU A 292 -4.98 -17.98 10.46
CA LEU A 292 -5.43 -16.83 11.26
C LEU A 292 -5.93 -17.30 12.63
N ALA A 293 -6.77 -18.33 12.69
CA ALA A 293 -7.24 -18.89 13.97
C ALA A 293 -6.08 -19.32 14.88
N ALA A 294 -5.13 -20.10 14.33
CA ALA A 294 -3.95 -20.53 15.08
C ALA A 294 -3.03 -19.37 15.48
N ALA A 295 -2.93 -18.33 14.64
CA ALA A 295 -2.14 -17.13 14.96
C ALA A 295 -2.78 -16.30 16.06
N SER A 296 -4.10 -16.10 15.99
CA SER A 296 -4.87 -15.34 16.98
C SER A 296 -4.83 -16.01 18.34
N GLU A 297 -5.02 -17.34 18.37
CA GLU A 297 -4.90 -18.14 19.60
C GLU A 297 -3.49 -18.01 20.21
N ARG A 298 -2.43 -18.17 19.40
CA ARG A 298 -1.05 -18.06 19.89
C ARG A 298 -0.69 -16.66 20.39
N THR A 299 -1.23 -15.61 19.75
CA THR A 299 -0.87 -14.23 20.06
C THR A 299 -1.75 -13.58 21.13
N GLY A 300 -2.94 -14.14 21.38
CA GLY A 300 -3.96 -13.55 22.25
C GLY A 300 -4.64 -12.31 21.65
N THR A 301 -4.45 -12.05 20.35
CA THR A 301 -5.02 -10.89 19.64
C THR A 301 -5.49 -11.31 18.26
N GLU A 302 -6.53 -10.66 17.76
CA GLU A 302 -7.00 -10.89 16.39
C GLU A 302 -5.89 -10.53 15.38
N VAL A 303 -5.61 -11.47 14.47
CA VAL A 303 -4.65 -11.30 13.38
C VAL A 303 -5.40 -11.12 12.08
N THR A 304 -5.00 -10.12 11.31
CA THR A 304 -5.62 -9.81 10.01
C THR A 304 -5.01 -10.63 8.86
N ARG A 305 -5.77 -10.78 7.76
CA ARG A 305 -5.27 -11.41 6.52
C ARG A 305 -4.05 -10.68 5.96
N GLU A 306 -4.02 -9.35 6.03
CA GLU A 306 -2.91 -8.50 5.58
C GLU A 306 -1.63 -8.79 6.38
N GLU A 307 -1.76 -8.91 7.71
CA GLU A 307 -0.65 -9.27 8.59
C GLU A 307 -0.11 -10.66 8.28
N LEU A 308 -0.98 -11.66 8.04
CA LEU A 308 -0.56 -13.01 7.67
C LEU A 308 0.27 -13.00 6.39
N TRP A 309 -0.23 -12.41 5.30
CA TRP A 309 0.48 -12.36 4.01
C TRP A 309 1.78 -11.57 4.08
N THR A 310 1.81 -10.50 4.87
CA THR A 310 3.03 -9.73 5.12
C THR A 310 4.04 -10.53 5.95
N SER A 311 3.55 -11.33 6.90
CA SER A 311 4.40 -12.08 7.83
C SER A 311 5.27 -13.14 7.15
N ILE A 312 4.73 -13.84 6.15
CA ILE A 312 5.49 -14.85 5.38
C ILE A 312 6.55 -14.24 4.46
N ARG A 313 6.53 -12.91 4.27
CA ARG A 313 7.52 -12.17 3.48
C ARG A 313 8.66 -11.60 4.33
N LYS A 314 8.67 -11.86 5.64
CA LYS A 314 9.72 -11.39 6.56
C LYS A 314 11.13 -11.78 6.07
N LYS A 315 12.08 -10.88 6.33
CA LYS A 315 13.51 -11.05 5.97
C LYS A 315 14.16 -12.27 6.62
N ASP A 316 13.56 -12.78 7.70
CA ASP A 316 14.03 -13.96 8.42
C ASP A 316 13.84 -15.27 7.64
N PHE A 317 12.93 -15.31 6.67
CA PHE A 317 12.75 -16.46 5.80
C PHE A 317 13.68 -16.37 4.59
N ASN A 318 14.32 -17.50 4.26
CA ASN A 318 15.01 -17.64 2.98
C ASN A 318 14.00 -17.71 1.82
N ARG A 319 14.44 -17.51 0.58
CA ARG A 319 13.54 -17.46 -0.61
C ARG A 319 12.70 -18.74 -0.75
N SER A 320 13.30 -19.90 -0.52
CA SER A 320 12.62 -21.20 -0.62
C SER A 320 11.56 -21.37 0.47
N ALA A 321 11.84 -20.93 1.71
CA ALA A 321 10.87 -20.96 2.81
C ALA A 321 9.69 -20.03 2.56
N ARG A 322 9.92 -18.82 2.02
CA ARG A 322 8.83 -17.90 1.63
C ARG A 322 7.94 -18.51 0.56
N PHE A 323 8.57 -19.09 -0.47
CA PHE A 323 7.84 -19.75 -1.55
C PHE A 323 7.05 -20.96 -1.01
N PHE A 324 7.67 -21.76 -0.15
CA PHE A 324 7.02 -22.90 0.50
C PHE A 324 5.79 -22.48 1.30
N LEU A 325 5.91 -21.52 2.22
CA LEU A 325 4.79 -21.02 3.02
C LEU A 325 3.67 -20.43 2.14
N TRP A 326 4.04 -19.66 1.12
CA TRP A 326 3.10 -19.09 0.16
C TRP A 326 2.33 -20.18 -0.60
N MET A 327 3.03 -21.18 -1.12
CA MET A 327 2.42 -22.33 -1.82
C MET A 327 1.54 -23.16 -0.90
N THR A 328 1.95 -23.36 0.36
CA THR A 328 1.13 -24.08 1.35
C THR A 328 -0.15 -23.30 1.69
N LEU A 329 -0.08 -21.98 1.88
CA LEU A 329 -1.26 -21.13 2.10
C LEU A 329 -2.21 -21.16 0.90
N HIS A 330 -1.67 -21.18 -0.32
CA HIS A 330 -2.49 -21.24 -1.54
C HIS A 330 -2.99 -22.64 -1.91
N ASP A 331 -2.60 -23.68 -1.18
CA ASP A 331 -2.82 -25.08 -1.56
C ASP A 331 -2.26 -25.40 -2.97
N GLY A 332 -1.15 -24.76 -3.34
CA GLY A 332 -0.62 -24.81 -4.72
C GLY A 332 0.26 -26.01 -5.03
N TYR A 333 0.60 -26.85 -4.05
CA TYR A 333 1.41 -28.05 -4.29
C TYR A 333 0.56 -29.23 -4.73
N VAL A 334 1.08 -30.01 -5.68
CA VAL A 334 0.42 -31.24 -6.16
C VAL A 334 0.55 -32.33 -5.08
N VAL A 335 -0.51 -32.51 -4.30
CA VAL A 335 -0.61 -33.45 -3.18
C VAL A 335 -2.00 -34.08 -3.16
N GLY A 336 -2.08 -35.38 -2.86
CA GLY A 336 -3.34 -36.13 -2.70
C GLY A 336 -4.27 -35.99 -3.89
N ARG A 337 -5.49 -35.46 -3.64
CA ARG A 337 -6.51 -35.18 -4.66
C ARG A 337 -6.00 -34.53 -5.95
N HIS A 338 -4.94 -33.72 -5.91
CA HIS A 338 -4.41 -33.08 -7.11
C HIS A 338 -3.86 -34.10 -8.14
N TRP A 339 -3.38 -35.25 -7.68
CA TRP A 339 -2.90 -36.32 -8.56
C TRP A 339 -4.03 -37.02 -9.32
N LYS A 340 -5.30 -36.94 -8.86
CA LYS A 340 -6.47 -37.54 -9.52
C LYS A 340 -6.68 -37.03 -10.95
N HIS A 341 -6.12 -35.88 -11.28
CA HIS A 341 -6.24 -35.24 -12.59
C HIS A 341 -4.98 -35.41 -13.46
N ILE A 342 -4.02 -36.23 -13.04
CA ILE A 342 -2.76 -36.48 -13.74
C ILE A 342 -2.63 -37.97 -14.01
N ASN A 343 -2.83 -38.36 -15.27
CA ASN A 343 -2.76 -39.75 -15.71
C ASN A 343 -1.40 -40.39 -15.37
N GLY A 344 -1.43 -41.58 -14.76
CA GLY A 344 -0.23 -42.36 -14.42
C GLY A 344 0.47 -41.92 -13.13
N CYS A 345 -0.20 -41.12 -12.30
CA CYS A 345 0.29 -40.68 -10.98
C CYS A 345 -0.70 -40.97 -9.85
N GLU A 346 -1.70 -41.82 -10.10
CA GLU A 346 -2.77 -42.14 -9.16
C GLU A 346 -2.24 -42.83 -7.89
N ASP A 347 -1.12 -43.55 -8.02
CA ASP A 347 -0.38 -44.18 -6.92
C ASP A 347 0.26 -43.18 -5.93
N ARG A 348 0.19 -41.88 -6.23
CA ARG A 348 0.71 -40.77 -5.38
C ARG A 348 -0.40 -40.03 -4.63
N ILE A 349 -1.65 -40.47 -4.77
CA ILE A 349 -2.79 -39.89 -4.04
C ILE A 349 -2.65 -40.23 -2.55
N GLU A 350 -2.36 -41.49 -2.24
CA GLU A 350 -2.22 -41.98 -0.87
C GLU A 350 -0.76 -42.14 -0.47
N CYS A 351 -0.49 -41.95 0.82
CA CYS A 351 0.82 -42.20 1.35
C CYS A 351 1.11 -43.69 1.35
N ARG A 352 2.12 -44.14 0.60
CA ARG A 352 2.53 -45.56 0.53
C ARG A 352 2.94 -46.18 1.88
N TRP A 353 3.13 -45.37 2.93
CA TRP A 353 3.54 -45.84 4.26
C TRP A 353 2.35 -46.12 5.18
N CYS A 354 1.39 -45.19 5.26
CA CYS A 354 0.27 -45.26 6.19
C CYS A 354 -1.11 -45.37 5.52
N GLY A 355 -1.17 -45.34 4.18
CA GLY A 355 -2.41 -45.47 3.40
C GLY A 355 -3.36 -44.26 3.45
N THR A 356 -3.00 -43.18 4.14
CA THR A 356 -3.85 -41.98 4.21
C THR A 356 -3.74 -41.16 2.93
N GLU A 357 -4.86 -40.62 2.40
CA GLU A 357 -4.83 -39.64 1.30
C GLU A 357 -3.92 -38.47 1.70
N GLU A 358 -2.88 -38.22 0.91
CA GLU A 358 -1.90 -37.20 1.26
C GLU A 358 -2.54 -35.80 1.23
N SER A 359 -2.25 -35.02 2.25
CA SER A 359 -2.53 -33.59 2.28
C SER A 359 -1.31 -32.87 2.87
N MET A 360 -1.24 -31.55 2.71
CA MET A 360 -0.17 -30.80 3.37
C MET A 360 -0.23 -30.91 4.90
N ASP A 361 -1.40 -31.14 5.50
CA ASP A 361 -1.49 -31.36 6.94
C ASP A 361 -0.94 -32.75 7.28
N HIS A 362 -1.37 -33.76 6.54
CA HIS A 362 -0.88 -35.12 6.70
C HIS A 362 0.65 -35.18 6.62
N ILE A 363 1.25 -34.61 5.56
CA ILE A 363 2.70 -34.62 5.33
C ILE A 363 3.45 -33.91 6.45
N LEU A 364 2.93 -32.79 6.96
CA LEU A 364 3.67 -31.95 7.89
C LEU A 364 3.42 -32.29 9.35
N THR A 365 2.31 -32.93 9.71
CA THR A 365 1.90 -33.05 11.12
C THR A 365 1.38 -34.43 11.53
N GLN A 366 0.99 -35.31 10.61
CA GLN A 366 0.30 -36.57 10.95
C GLN A 366 0.98 -37.84 10.41
N CYS A 367 1.79 -37.75 9.35
CA CYS A 367 2.34 -38.91 8.64
C CYS A 367 3.36 -39.72 9.45
N ASP A 368 3.16 -41.03 9.56
CA ASP A 368 4.07 -41.95 10.27
C ASP A 368 5.31 -42.37 9.48
N ALA A 369 5.47 -41.87 8.25
CA ALA A 369 6.64 -42.20 7.44
C ALA A 369 7.92 -41.58 8.03
N PRO A 370 9.08 -42.24 7.87
CA PRO A 370 10.35 -41.74 8.40
C PRO A 370 10.64 -40.30 7.97
N GLY A 371 11.02 -39.46 8.94
CA GLY A 371 11.43 -38.07 8.76
C GLY A 371 10.57 -37.07 9.53
N GLN A 372 9.24 -37.20 9.50
CA GLN A 372 8.33 -36.19 10.05
C GLN A 372 8.44 -36.10 11.58
N LYS A 373 8.25 -37.25 12.25
CA LYS A 373 8.28 -37.37 13.71
C LYS A 373 9.66 -37.05 14.27
N GLU A 374 10.71 -37.49 13.58
CA GLU A 374 12.12 -37.30 13.95
C GLU A 374 12.50 -35.83 13.89
N VAL A 375 12.16 -35.14 12.80
CA VAL A 375 12.43 -33.71 12.63
C VAL A 375 11.70 -32.88 13.68
N TRP A 376 10.42 -33.14 13.92
CA TRP A 376 9.69 -32.42 14.97
C TRP A 376 10.14 -32.79 16.38
N GLY A 377 10.59 -34.03 16.61
CA GLY A 377 11.22 -34.44 17.85
C GLY A 377 12.45 -33.58 18.16
N MET A 378 13.37 -33.48 17.20
CA MET A 378 14.56 -32.63 17.33
C MET A 378 14.22 -31.15 17.51
N ALA A 379 13.25 -30.63 16.75
CA ALA A 379 12.83 -29.24 16.88
C ALA A 379 12.20 -28.94 18.26
N ARG A 380 11.35 -29.84 18.78
CA ARG A 380 10.77 -29.72 20.13
C ARG A 380 11.85 -29.73 21.21
N THR A 381 12.83 -30.65 21.11
CA THR A 381 13.93 -30.73 22.08
C THR A 381 14.73 -29.43 22.08
N LEU A 382 15.12 -28.93 20.90
CA LEU A 382 15.89 -27.70 20.80
C LEU A 382 15.11 -26.45 21.28
N TRP A 383 13.81 -26.41 21.01
CA TRP A 383 12.93 -25.35 21.52
C TRP A 383 12.85 -25.38 23.05
N ARG A 384 12.56 -26.55 23.64
CA ARG A 384 12.53 -26.76 25.10
C ARG A 384 13.86 -26.37 25.74
N GLN A 385 14.98 -26.71 25.12
CA GLN A 385 16.31 -26.33 25.61
C GLN A 385 16.43 -24.81 25.77
N LYS A 386 16.01 -24.05 24.74
CA LYS A 386 16.07 -22.58 24.71
C LYS A 386 15.04 -21.89 25.61
N THR A 387 13.78 -22.32 25.58
CA THR A 387 12.66 -21.55 26.15
C THR A 387 12.07 -22.15 27.41
N LYS A 388 12.40 -23.41 27.71
CA LYS A 388 11.76 -24.22 28.77
C LYS A 388 10.25 -24.43 28.56
N THR A 389 9.76 -24.25 27.34
CA THR A 389 8.36 -24.44 26.96
C THR A 389 8.23 -25.44 25.82
N ASP A 390 7.02 -25.94 25.61
CA ASP A 390 6.72 -26.89 24.54
C ASP A 390 6.52 -26.20 23.19
N LEU A 391 6.98 -26.87 22.12
CA LEU A 391 6.74 -26.43 20.75
C LEU A 391 5.49 -27.14 20.20
N VAL A 392 4.40 -26.40 20.11
CA VAL A 392 3.16 -26.87 19.48
C VAL A 392 3.29 -26.70 17.97
N ILE A 393 2.93 -27.75 17.21
CA ILE A 393 3.00 -27.77 15.75
C ILE A 393 1.65 -28.20 15.20
N THR A 394 1.04 -27.34 14.40
CA THR A 394 -0.14 -27.60 13.59
C THR A 394 0.08 -26.99 12.21
N LYS A 395 -0.66 -27.42 11.18
CA LYS A 395 -0.58 -26.78 9.86
C LYS A 395 -0.88 -25.28 9.93
N GLY A 396 -1.84 -24.87 10.76
CA GLY A 396 -2.15 -23.45 11.02
C GLY A 396 -0.93 -22.68 11.54
N LEU A 397 -0.26 -23.20 12.58
CA LEU A 397 0.94 -22.58 13.16
C LEU A 397 2.14 -22.57 12.20
N ILE A 398 2.28 -23.58 11.34
CA ILE A 398 3.33 -23.57 10.30
C ILE A 398 3.06 -22.44 9.30
N MET A 399 1.83 -22.33 8.80
CA MET A 399 1.45 -21.29 7.83
C MET A 399 1.53 -19.88 8.41
N SER A 400 1.26 -19.73 9.71
CA SER A 400 1.32 -18.44 10.42
C SER A 400 2.59 -18.22 11.25
N CYS A 401 3.64 -19.05 11.07
CA CYS A 401 4.84 -18.99 11.89
C CYS A 401 5.52 -17.61 11.85
N GLY A 402 5.34 -16.86 10.76
CA GLY A 402 5.82 -15.50 10.57
C GLY A 402 5.20 -14.44 11.51
N ILE A 403 4.01 -14.69 12.05
CA ILE A 403 3.30 -13.79 12.96
C ILE A 403 4.06 -13.71 14.29
N GLN A 404 4.01 -12.56 14.96
CA GLN A 404 4.69 -12.35 16.24
C GLN A 404 3.68 -11.81 17.27
N PRO A 405 3.74 -12.24 18.54
CA PRO A 405 2.91 -11.68 19.59
C PRO A 405 3.18 -10.18 19.83
N PRO A 406 2.16 -9.38 20.19
CA PRO A 406 2.34 -7.96 20.54
C PRO A 406 3.32 -7.73 21.69
N SER A 407 3.39 -8.68 22.64
CA SER A 407 4.27 -8.66 23.83
C SER A 407 5.77 -8.64 23.51
N VAL A 408 6.13 -8.81 22.24
CA VAL A 408 7.51 -8.79 21.71
C VAL A 408 7.94 -7.37 21.36
N ARG A 409 7.00 -6.42 21.20
CA ARG A 409 7.32 -5.00 20.94
C ARG A 409 8.14 -4.45 22.12
N GLY A 410 9.23 -3.74 21.82
CA GLY A 410 10.15 -3.20 22.84
C GLY A 410 11.13 -4.20 23.47
N ASN A 411 10.78 -5.49 23.65
CA ASN A 411 11.63 -6.47 24.33
C ASN A 411 12.63 -7.14 23.38
N ARG A 412 13.92 -6.88 23.60
CA ARG A 412 15.03 -7.35 22.76
C ARG A 412 15.22 -8.88 22.78
N THR A 413 15.16 -9.52 23.95
CA THR A 413 15.31 -10.98 24.09
C THR A 413 14.15 -11.72 23.45
N LYS A 414 12.91 -11.27 23.69
CA LYS A 414 11.72 -11.85 23.06
C LYS A 414 11.77 -11.76 21.53
N LYS A 415 12.34 -10.68 20.96
CA LYS A 415 12.55 -10.57 19.51
C LYS A 415 13.48 -11.65 18.95
N GLY A 416 14.56 -11.97 19.66
CA GLY A 416 15.47 -13.07 19.30
C GLY A 416 14.77 -14.42 19.34
N THR A 417 14.04 -14.71 20.42
CA THR A 417 13.28 -15.96 20.58
C THR A 417 12.22 -16.15 19.50
N GLU A 418 11.43 -15.12 19.16
CA GLU A 418 10.45 -15.21 18.08
C GLU A 418 11.08 -15.37 16.70
N ARG A 419 12.26 -14.77 16.49
CA ARG A 419 13.01 -14.96 15.26
C ARG A 419 13.50 -16.41 15.14
N PHE A 420 13.96 -16.99 16.24
CA PHE A 420 14.34 -18.40 16.29
C PHE A 420 13.15 -19.32 16.03
N HIS A 421 11.99 -19.06 16.65
CA HIS A 421 10.74 -19.79 16.41
C HIS A 421 10.38 -19.87 14.92
N ARG A 422 10.41 -18.71 14.23
CA ARG A 422 10.19 -18.62 12.78
C ARG A 422 11.13 -19.51 11.98
N ILE A 423 12.43 -19.41 12.28
CA ILE A 423 13.46 -20.19 11.60
C ILE A 423 13.27 -21.69 11.84
N LEU A 424 13.10 -22.08 13.10
CA LEU A 424 12.97 -23.46 13.53
C LEU A 424 11.79 -24.16 12.84
N ILE A 425 10.60 -23.53 12.86
CA ILE A 425 9.41 -24.09 12.22
C ILE A 425 9.57 -24.17 10.70
N SER A 426 9.99 -23.06 10.07
CA SER A 426 10.04 -22.99 8.61
C SER A 426 11.10 -23.93 8.00
N GLU A 427 12.30 -24.03 8.59
CA GLU A 427 13.35 -24.94 8.10
C GLU A 427 12.96 -26.41 8.34
N SER A 428 12.33 -26.72 9.48
CA SER A 428 11.86 -28.08 9.80
C SER A 428 10.74 -28.53 8.87
N ALA A 429 9.69 -27.73 8.72
CA ALA A 429 8.56 -28.04 7.82
C ALA A 429 9.02 -28.19 6.36
N HIS A 430 9.91 -27.31 5.90
CA HIS A 430 10.43 -27.39 4.54
C HIS A 430 11.35 -28.62 4.34
N LEU A 431 12.10 -29.05 5.36
CA LEU A 431 12.87 -30.30 5.29
C LEU A 431 11.94 -31.52 5.18
N ILE A 432 10.89 -31.59 5.99
CA ILE A 432 9.89 -32.67 5.93
C ILE A 432 9.28 -32.75 4.53
N TRP A 433 8.87 -31.60 3.97
CA TRP A 433 8.38 -31.51 2.59
C TRP A 433 9.38 -32.03 1.56
N LYS A 434 10.66 -31.65 1.66
CA LYS A 434 11.72 -32.13 0.75
C LYS A 434 11.93 -33.64 0.86
N MET A 435 11.94 -34.20 2.06
CA MET A 435 12.09 -35.65 2.25
C MET A 435 10.90 -36.41 1.68
N ARG A 436 9.67 -35.90 1.85
CA ARG A 436 8.49 -36.45 1.18
C ARG A 436 8.64 -36.42 -0.34
N ASN A 437 9.10 -35.32 -0.91
CA ASN A 437 9.28 -35.22 -2.37
C ASN A 437 10.38 -36.14 -2.88
N ASP A 438 11.47 -36.32 -2.12
CA ASP A 438 12.49 -37.30 -2.47
C ASP A 438 11.89 -38.71 -2.57
N ARG A 439 11.00 -39.08 -1.65
CA ARG A 439 10.30 -40.37 -1.66
C ARG A 439 9.27 -40.50 -2.79
N VAL A 440 8.36 -39.53 -2.92
CA VAL A 440 7.16 -39.65 -3.78
C VAL A 440 7.42 -39.18 -5.21
N ILE A 441 8.30 -38.20 -5.41
CA ILE A 441 8.56 -37.58 -6.73
C ILE A 441 9.87 -38.10 -7.31
N ASN A 442 10.93 -38.14 -6.51
CA ASN A 442 12.26 -38.54 -6.99
C ASN A 442 12.54 -40.04 -6.84
N ASN A 443 11.58 -40.83 -6.33
CA ASN A 443 11.68 -42.28 -6.10
C ASN A 443 12.95 -42.69 -5.33
N LYS A 444 13.37 -41.88 -4.35
CA LYS A 444 14.49 -42.22 -3.47
C LYS A 444 14.03 -43.10 -2.31
N ASP A 445 14.93 -43.93 -1.81
CA ASP A 445 14.73 -44.71 -0.61
C ASP A 445 14.55 -43.81 0.63
N ASN A 446 13.94 -44.39 1.67
CA ASN A 446 13.79 -43.70 2.94
C ASN A 446 15.16 -43.43 3.58
N TYR A 447 15.28 -42.24 4.15
CA TYR A 447 16.46 -41.86 4.92
C TYR A 447 16.51 -42.61 6.24
N THR A 448 17.72 -43.03 6.62
CA THR A 448 18.00 -43.54 7.96
C THR A 448 17.85 -42.44 9.02
N MET A 449 17.65 -42.81 10.28
CA MET A 449 17.57 -41.85 11.38
C MET A 449 18.79 -40.91 11.44
N ARG A 450 19.99 -41.45 11.20
CA ARG A 450 21.23 -40.68 11.19
C ARG A 450 21.25 -39.65 10.05
N GLU A 451 20.80 -40.02 8.85
CA GLU A 451 20.72 -39.08 7.72
C GLU A 451 19.69 -37.99 7.97
N ILE A 452 18.55 -38.32 8.58
CA ILE A 452 17.52 -37.35 8.95
C ILE A 452 18.08 -36.34 9.96
N GLU A 453 18.74 -36.82 11.02
CA GLU A 453 19.42 -35.98 12.03
C GLU A 453 20.46 -35.06 11.39
N GLN A 454 21.34 -35.61 10.55
CA GLN A 454 22.37 -34.83 9.87
C GLN A 454 21.80 -33.78 8.91
N ARG A 455 20.73 -34.10 8.17
CA ARG A 455 20.06 -33.15 7.26
C ARG A 455 19.40 -32.01 8.02
N TRP A 456 18.77 -32.30 9.16
CA TRP A 456 18.14 -31.29 9.99
C TRP A 456 19.18 -30.39 10.66
N LEU A 457 20.22 -30.97 11.27
CA LEU A 457 21.33 -30.21 11.83
C LEU A 457 22.02 -29.36 10.76
N HIS A 458 22.21 -29.89 9.54
CA HIS A 458 22.77 -29.13 8.43
C HIS A 458 21.91 -27.92 8.06
N ALA A 459 20.58 -28.08 8.00
CA ALA A 459 19.66 -26.97 7.70
C ALA A 459 19.75 -25.86 8.76
N MET A 460 19.71 -26.23 10.05
CA MET A 460 19.79 -25.27 11.15
C MET A 460 21.15 -24.57 11.20
N ASN A 461 22.25 -25.33 11.09
CA ASN A 461 23.61 -24.78 11.08
C ASN A 461 23.86 -23.85 9.87
N ARG A 462 23.33 -24.20 8.69
CA ARG A 462 23.41 -23.34 7.51
C ARG A 462 22.70 -22.01 7.77
N ARG A 463 21.53 -22.01 8.41
CA ARG A 463 20.80 -20.78 8.72
C ARG A 463 21.56 -19.90 9.71
N MET A 464 22.11 -20.50 10.77
CA MET A 464 22.92 -19.78 11.77
C MET A 464 24.16 -19.14 11.14
N ARG A 465 24.91 -19.89 10.33
CA ARG A 465 26.09 -19.37 9.61
C ARG A 465 25.72 -18.19 8.70
N LEU A 466 24.60 -18.28 7.99
CA LEU A 466 24.11 -17.17 7.17
C LEU A 466 23.79 -15.94 8.02
N ASP A 467 23.20 -16.10 9.20
CA ASP A 467 22.93 -14.97 10.10
C ASP A 467 24.22 -14.32 10.60
N CYS A 468 25.23 -15.12 10.95
CA CYS A 468 26.55 -14.64 11.36
C CYS A 468 27.21 -13.83 10.23
N LEU A 469 27.23 -14.37 9.01
CA LEU A 469 27.75 -13.67 7.83
C LEU A 469 27.00 -12.36 7.56
N LEU A 470 25.67 -12.38 7.63
CA LEU A 470 24.84 -11.19 7.40
C LEU A 470 24.91 -10.17 8.53
N SER A 471 25.55 -10.49 9.66
CA SER A 471 25.79 -9.55 10.76
C SER A 471 27.07 -8.72 10.60
N ASP A 472 27.87 -9.02 9.58
CA ASP A 472 29.09 -8.27 9.26
C ASP A 472 28.74 -6.84 8.79
N GLN A 473 28.98 -5.88 9.69
CA GLN A 473 28.76 -4.45 9.42
C GLN A 473 29.73 -3.86 8.42
N GLN A 474 30.95 -4.40 8.30
CA GLN A 474 31.92 -3.91 7.31
C GLN A 474 31.46 -4.29 5.90
N LYS A 475 30.95 -5.51 5.74
CA LYS A 475 30.49 -6.01 4.44
C LYS A 475 29.12 -5.47 4.01
N PHE A 476 28.18 -5.33 4.96
CA PHE A 476 26.78 -5.03 4.63
C PHE A 476 26.28 -3.66 5.13
N ALA A 477 27.10 -2.89 5.87
CA ALA A 477 26.78 -1.56 6.36
C ALA A 477 25.36 -1.48 6.98
N ARG A 478 24.52 -0.54 6.52
CA ARG A 478 23.13 -0.36 7.00
C ARG A 478 22.20 -1.55 6.72
N LYS A 479 22.61 -2.51 5.87
CA LYS A 479 21.84 -3.73 5.56
C LYS A 479 22.22 -4.91 6.46
N ALA A 480 23.27 -4.79 7.28
CA ALA A 480 23.69 -5.84 8.20
C ALA A 480 22.60 -6.15 9.24
N ILE A 481 22.44 -7.43 9.55
CA ILE A 481 21.63 -7.86 10.69
C ILE A 481 22.33 -7.38 11.96
N LYS A 482 21.59 -6.80 12.90
CA LYS A 482 22.17 -6.37 14.18
C LYS A 482 22.76 -7.59 14.89
N LYS A 483 24.05 -7.51 15.24
CA LYS A 483 24.79 -8.58 15.92
C LYS A 483 24.07 -9.14 17.14
N PHE A 484 23.59 -8.24 18.01
CA PHE A 484 22.79 -8.60 19.18
C PHE A 484 21.54 -9.44 18.84
N LEU A 485 20.89 -9.19 17.69
CA LEU A 485 19.73 -9.99 17.25
C LEU A 485 20.15 -11.41 16.87
N VAL A 486 21.34 -11.59 16.27
CA VAL A 486 21.89 -12.92 15.96
C VAL A 486 22.18 -13.69 17.25
N LEU A 487 22.91 -13.06 18.18
CA LEU A 487 23.23 -13.65 19.48
C LEU A 487 21.96 -14.11 20.21
N THR A 488 20.98 -13.22 20.39
CA THR A 488 19.71 -13.58 21.07
C THR A 488 18.84 -14.57 20.31
N THR A 489 18.94 -14.63 18.97
CA THR A 489 18.25 -15.66 18.17
C THR A 489 18.77 -17.04 18.56
N TRP A 490 20.09 -17.24 18.54
CA TRP A 490 20.69 -18.58 18.67
C TRP A 490 21.06 -18.96 20.11
N GLN A 491 21.05 -18.00 21.05
CA GLN A 491 21.27 -18.25 22.47
C GLN A 491 20.37 -19.36 23.02
N GLY A 492 20.93 -20.29 23.78
CA GLY A 492 20.26 -21.46 24.34
C GLY A 492 20.06 -22.62 23.36
N ALA A 493 20.54 -22.52 22.12
CA ALA A 493 20.40 -23.54 21.07
C ALA A 493 21.74 -24.01 20.47
N LEU A 494 22.87 -23.62 21.08
CA LEU A 494 24.21 -23.96 20.60
C LEU A 494 24.80 -25.13 21.37
N LEU A 495 25.60 -25.94 20.68
CA LEU A 495 26.39 -27.01 21.29
C LEU A 495 27.53 -26.40 22.11
N ASN A 496 27.74 -26.87 23.34
CA ASN A 496 28.78 -26.40 24.26
C ASN A 496 28.77 -24.86 24.45
N GLU A 497 27.58 -24.25 24.50
CA GLU A 497 27.41 -22.80 24.55
C GLU A 497 28.16 -22.12 25.71
N SER A 498 28.30 -22.81 26.85
CA SER A 498 29.06 -22.31 28.01
C SER A 498 30.56 -22.12 27.76
N SER A 499 31.10 -22.73 26.69
CA SER A 499 32.51 -22.59 26.30
C SER A 499 32.74 -21.52 25.23
N LEU A 500 31.66 -20.91 24.71
CA LEU A 500 31.75 -19.89 23.67
C LEU A 500 31.99 -18.51 24.30
N GLN A 501 32.65 -17.63 23.55
CA GLN A 501 32.76 -16.22 23.92
C GLN A 501 31.38 -15.54 23.85
N ASP A 502 31.22 -14.43 24.58
CA ASP A 502 30.00 -13.60 24.54
C ASP A 502 29.61 -13.22 23.09
N ASP A 503 30.61 -13.08 22.22
CA ASP A 503 30.46 -12.77 20.81
C ASP A 503 31.06 -13.84 19.89
N TRP A 504 30.39 -14.99 19.85
CA TRP A 504 30.78 -16.15 19.03
C TRP A 504 30.50 -15.99 17.53
N THR A 505 29.95 -14.87 17.06
CA THR A 505 29.52 -14.72 15.65
C THR A 505 30.67 -14.78 14.64
N LYS A 506 31.92 -14.62 15.09
CA LYS A 506 33.14 -14.74 14.28
C LYS A 506 33.89 -16.05 14.52
N ASP A 507 33.44 -16.86 15.46
CA ASP A 507 34.14 -18.07 15.87
C ASP A 507 33.91 -19.19 14.85
N SER A 508 34.98 -19.90 14.53
CA SER A 508 34.90 -21.13 13.74
C SER A 508 34.41 -22.29 14.63
N GLY A 509 33.61 -23.19 14.05
CA GLY A 509 33.20 -24.42 14.74
C GLY A 509 31.98 -24.30 15.66
N VAL A 510 31.33 -23.13 15.72
CA VAL A 510 30.04 -22.99 16.40
C VAL A 510 28.99 -23.80 15.65
N LEU A 511 28.25 -24.63 16.39
CA LEU A 511 27.19 -25.49 15.86
C LEU A 511 25.92 -25.37 16.68
N VAL A 512 24.79 -25.36 15.99
CA VAL A 512 23.47 -25.70 16.56
C VAL A 512 23.51 -27.17 16.93
N GLY A 513 23.12 -27.48 18.17
CA GLY A 513 23.14 -28.85 18.67
C GLY A 513 22.11 -29.05 19.78
N ILE A 514 21.64 -30.28 19.88
CA ILE A 514 20.81 -30.75 20.99
C ILE A 514 21.76 -31.32 22.04
N VAL A 515 21.68 -30.82 23.27
CA VAL A 515 22.37 -31.45 24.40
C VAL A 515 21.67 -32.78 24.66
N LYS A 516 22.39 -33.89 24.51
CA LYS A 516 21.88 -35.24 24.77
C LYS A 516 21.86 -35.55 26.26
#